data_AF-A0A195BSM8-F1
#
_entry.id   AF-A0A195BSM8-F1
#
_cell.length_a   1.000
_cell.length_b   1.000
_cell.length_c   1.000
_cell.angle_alpha   90.00
_cell.angle_beta   90.00
_cell.angle_gamma   90.00
#
_symmetry.space_group_name_H-M   'P 1'
#
loop_
_entity.id
_entity.type
_entity.pdbx_description
1 polymer ?
#
loop_
_entity_poly.entity_id
_entity_poly.type
_entity_poly.pdbx_seq_one_letter_code
_entity_poly.pdbx_strand_id
1 'polypeptide(L)'
;NNVNSADSDNQYAASYLKTGPTRGIVYQVKLITWIAWKLMCQKDARISNWWLATEVQNALGFHDLVLKYAINDIKADGSISDKKYMYRFMQIKHKRSLTKNSNITSYHLLSQHKLHRQGSLIYLFKAYVNLLDSFEKITPDQILDLTIFTNMNIEAFNFLVPVENDRLYGFEGKGKRYRIDIKALKKVPRIMVCLYNIKEDENIISGFLRKLVFMVYQPSEHELEELIVADMGKTFNTPQIFYDNFYRNVINWFLIYDAGKAPYLTKDHIKEYLKKTEAVIKEVRNTEIFVDCPVLNLSNELQLLSL
;
A
#
# COMPACT_ATOMS: atom_id res chain seq x y z
N ASN A 1 -0.14 -39.74 -4.93
CA ASN A 1 0.47 -38.47 -4.45
C ASN A 1 0.25 -37.38 -5.49
N ASN A 2 -0.97 -36.83 -5.57
CA ASN A 2 -1.28 -35.63 -6.34
C ASN A 2 -1.54 -34.53 -5.32
N VAL A 3 -0.51 -33.74 -5.03
CA VAL A 3 -0.67 -32.48 -4.29
C VAL A 3 -1.06 -31.43 -5.31
N ASN A 4 -2.23 -30.83 -5.08
CA ASN A 4 -2.86 -29.81 -5.91
C ASN A 4 -1.88 -28.71 -6.35
N SER A 5 -1.70 -28.57 -7.67
CA SER A 5 -1.06 -27.41 -8.30
C SER A 5 -1.91 -26.13 -8.24
N ALA A 6 -3.07 -26.16 -7.57
CA ALA A 6 -3.96 -25.01 -7.42
C ALA A 6 -3.55 -24.05 -6.27
N ASP A 7 -2.69 -24.49 -5.34
CA ASP A 7 -2.28 -23.66 -4.20
C ASP A 7 -1.18 -22.63 -4.53
N SER A 8 -0.49 -22.75 -5.68
CA SER A 8 0.65 -21.87 -6.00
C SER A 8 0.26 -20.45 -6.42
N ASP A 9 -0.97 -20.24 -6.93
CA ASP A 9 -1.38 -18.96 -7.53
C ASP A 9 -1.88 -17.92 -6.52
N ASN A 10 -2.12 -18.33 -5.27
CA ASN A 10 -2.68 -17.46 -4.22
C ASN A 10 -1.65 -16.99 -3.18
N GLN A 11 -0.37 -17.32 -3.37
CA GLN A 11 0.72 -16.93 -2.48
C GLN A 11 1.82 -16.20 -3.23
N TYR A 12 2.63 -15.44 -2.49
CA TYR A 12 3.83 -14.79 -3.01
C TYR A 12 5.02 -15.02 -2.07
N ALA A 13 6.23 -14.92 -2.63
CA ALA A 13 7.46 -14.95 -1.84
C ALA A 13 7.54 -13.66 -1.00
N ALA A 14 7.51 -13.82 0.32
CA ALA A 14 7.51 -12.72 1.29
C ALA A 14 8.80 -12.76 2.13
N SER A 15 9.24 -11.62 2.65
CA SER A 15 10.42 -11.53 3.49
C SER A 15 10.38 -10.32 4.44
N TYR A 16 11.53 -9.83 4.90
CA TYR A 16 11.67 -8.58 5.65
C TYR A 16 10.87 -8.50 6.96
N LEU A 17 9.90 -7.59 7.08
CA LEU A 17 9.18 -7.37 8.35
C LEU A 17 8.35 -8.58 8.76
N LYS A 18 8.07 -9.53 7.85
CA LYS A 18 7.49 -10.83 8.20
C LYS A 18 8.40 -11.67 9.10
N THR A 19 9.69 -11.34 9.19
CA THR A 19 10.71 -12.09 9.95
C THR A 19 11.48 -11.22 10.96
N GLY A 20 11.06 -9.96 11.22
CA GLY A 20 11.84 -8.96 11.96
C GLY A 20 11.04 -8.03 12.89
N PRO A 21 11.69 -7.05 13.54
CA PRO A 21 11.09 -6.22 14.59
C PRO A 21 9.95 -5.32 14.08
N THR A 22 8.91 -5.19 14.91
CA THR A 22 7.57 -4.63 14.61
C THR A 22 7.48 -3.12 14.34
N ARG A 23 8.60 -2.40 14.22
CA ARG A 23 8.60 -0.94 14.13
C ARG A 23 8.04 -0.48 12.78
N GLY A 24 6.94 0.28 12.83
CA GLY A 24 6.29 0.85 11.64
C GLY A 24 5.16 0.00 11.07
N ILE A 25 4.92 -1.19 11.63
CA ILE A 25 3.84 -2.11 11.19
C ILE A 25 2.46 -1.48 11.39
N VAL A 26 2.22 -0.78 12.50
CA VAL A 26 0.90 -0.17 12.79
C VAL A 26 0.47 0.75 11.67
N TYR A 27 1.32 1.73 11.31
CA TYR A 27 1.08 2.64 10.18
C TYR A 27 0.87 1.90 8.86
N GLN A 28 1.74 0.93 8.54
CA GLN A 28 1.66 0.16 7.31
C GLN A 28 0.34 -0.62 7.23
N VAL A 29 -0.07 -1.28 8.31
CA VAL A 29 -1.32 -2.04 8.35
C VAL A 29 -2.54 -1.12 8.26
N LYS A 30 -2.53 0.03 8.94
CA LYS A 30 -3.60 1.04 8.77
C LYS A 30 -3.71 1.48 7.30
N LEU A 31 -2.59 1.71 6.63
CA LEU A 31 -2.59 2.07 5.21
C LEU A 31 -3.10 0.92 4.33
N ILE A 32 -2.73 -0.33 4.62
CA ILE A 32 -3.27 -1.50 3.92
C ILE A 32 -4.79 -1.59 4.13
N THR A 33 -5.28 -1.35 5.35
CA THR A 33 -6.72 -1.29 5.67
C THR A 33 -7.43 -0.22 4.83
N TRP A 34 -6.87 0.99 4.74
CA TRP A 34 -7.39 2.04 3.84
C TRP A 34 -7.47 1.54 2.40
N ILE A 35 -6.37 1.02 1.85
CA ILE A 35 -6.28 0.62 0.45
C ILE A 35 -7.25 -0.52 0.13
N ALA A 36 -7.32 -1.52 1.00
CA ALA A 36 -8.26 -2.64 0.86
C ALA A 36 -9.71 -2.15 0.90
N TRP A 37 -10.05 -1.20 1.77
CA TRP A 37 -11.36 -0.55 1.78
C TRP A 37 -11.65 0.20 0.48
N LYS A 38 -10.72 1.04 -0.01
CA LYS A 38 -10.91 1.75 -1.29
C LYS A 38 -11.05 0.81 -2.48
N LEU A 39 -10.32 -0.30 -2.50
CA LEU A 39 -10.44 -1.34 -3.52
C LEU A 39 -11.80 -2.07 -3.49
N MET A 40 -12.47 -2.11 -2.35
CA MET A 40 -13.84 -2.62 -2.24
C MET A 40 -14.88 -1.61 -2.75
N CYS A 41 -14.66 -0.32 -2.49
CA CYS A 41 -15.61 0.75 -2.81
C CYS A 41 -15.48 1.32 -4.24
N GLN A 42 -14.34 1.09 -4.89
CA GLN A 42 -14.10 1.58 -6.25
C GLN A 42 -15.02 0.91 -7.28
N LYS A 43 -15.35 1.65 -8.36
CA LYS A 43 -16.27 1.22 -9.45
C LYS A 43 -15.57 0.94 -10.79
N ASP A 44 -14.25 1.06 -10.85
CA ASP A 44 -13.46 0.80 -12.05
C ASP A 44 -13.36 -0.71 -12.30
N ALA A 45 -14.08 -1.19 -13.32
CA ALA A 45 -14.13 -2.59 -13.70
C ALA A 45 -12.75 -3.18 -14.02
N ARG A 46 -11.79 -2.34 -14.47
CA ARG A 46 -10.43 -2.75 -14.85
C ARG A 46 -9.59 -3.21 -13.66
N ILE A 47 -9.94 -2.80 -12.44
CA ILE A 47 -9.25 -3.18 -11.20
C ILE A 47 -10.15 -4.04 -10.30
N SER A 48 -11.24 -4.59 -10.85
CA SER A 48 -12.23 -5.37 -10.07
C SER A 48 -11.69 -6.70 -9.54
N ASN A 49 -10.71 -7.28 -10.23
CA ASN A 49 -10.00 -8.49 -9.83
C ASN A 49 -8.57 -8.14 -9.42
N TRP A 50 -8.36 -8.06 -8.10
CA TRP A 50 -7.14 -7.54 -7.50
C TRP A 50 -6.59 -8.44 -6.39
N TRP A 51 -5.28 -8.36 -6.20
CA TRP A 51 -4.51 -9.00 -5.15
C TRP A 51 -3.56 -7.99 -4.52
N LEU A 52 -3.57 -7.91 -3.20
CA LEU A 52 -2.64 -7.10 -2.42
C LEU A 52 -1.59 -8.01 -1.77
N ALA A 53 -0.34 -7.62 -1.89
CA ALA A 53 0.80 -8.24 -1.24
C ALA A 53 1.64 -7.21 -0.49
N THR A 54 2.41 -7.66 0.49
CA THR A 54 3.20 -6.83 1.41
C THR A 54 4.50 -7.52 1.73
N GLU A 55 5.59 -6.78 1.90
CA GLU A 55 6.91 -7.34 2.18
C GLU A 55 7.39 -8.34 1.10
N VAL A 56 7.08 -8.06 -0.17
CA VAL A 56 7.38 -8.95 -1.30
C VAL A 56 8.89 -9.06 -1.52
N GLN A 57 9.42 -10.27 -1.44
CA GLN A 57 10.87 -10.55 -1.45
C GLN A 57 11.58 -10.02 -2.71
N ASN A 58 11.00 -10.25 -3.88
CA ASN A 58 11.62 -9.89 -5.16
C ASN A 58 11.29 -8.46 -5.62
N ALA A 59 10.70 -7.63 -4.75
CA ALA A 59 10.36 -6.24 -5.04
C ALA A 59 11.11 -5.25 -4.13
N LEU A 60 12.34 -5.59 -3.71
CA LEU A 60 13.12 -4.77 -2.78
C LEU A 60 13.20 -3.30 -3.25
N GLY A 61 13.00 -2.38 -2.30
CA GLY A 61 12.84 -0.96 -2.59
C GLY A 61 11.39 -0.50 -2.79
N PHE A 62 10.49 -1.37 -3.26
CA PHE A 62 9.05 -1.11 -3.37
C PHE A 62 8.19 -2.31 -2.88
N HIS A 63 8.68 -2.98 -1.85
CA HIS A 63 8.14 -4.23 -1.32
C HIS A 63 7.03 -4.01 -0.30
N ASP A 64 6.95 -2.81 0.29
CA ASP A 64 6.07 -2.53 1.44
C ASP A 64 4.60 -2.80 1.07
N LEU A 65 4.20 -2.48 -0.17
CA LEU A 65 2.91 -2.88 -0.74
C LEU A 65 2.99 -3.07 -2.27
N VAL A 66 2.40 -4.16 -2.75
CA VAL A 66 2.24 -4.46 -4.18
C VAL A 66 0.78 -4.74 -4.47
N LEU A 67 0.19 -3.97 -5.37
CA LEU A 67 -1.16 -4.20 -5.89
C LEU A 67 -1.04 -4.78 -7.30
N LYS A 68 -1.53 -6.01 -7.46
CA LYS A 68 -1.66 -6.72 -8.73
C LYS A 68 -3.13 -6.75 -9.14
N TYR A 69 -3.45 -6.53 -10.41
CA TYR A 69 -4.81 -6.71 -10.92
C TYR A 69 -4.81 -7.18 -12.36
N ALA A 70 -5.82 -7.97 -12.71
CA ALA A 70 -5.99 -8.48 -14.06
C ALA A 70 -6.67 -7.43 -14.94
N ILE A 71 -6.08 -7.14 -16.10
CA ILE A 71 -6.78 -6.44 -17.18
C ILE A 71 -7.30 -7.50 -18.13
N ASN A 72 -8.62 -7.58 -18.25
CA ASN A 72 -9.26 -8.36 -19.29
C ASN A 72 -9.36 -7.47 -20.53
N ASP A 73 -8.45 -7.63 -21.48
CA ASP A 73 -8.65 -7.06 -22.81
C ASP A 73 -9.60 -7.97 -23.58
N ILE A 74 -10.82 -7.48 -23.82
CA ILE A 74 -11.76 -8.11 -24.74
C ILE A 74 -11.29 -7.70 -26.14
N LYS A 75 -10.77 -8.65 -26.91
CA LYS A 75 -10.40 -8.40 -28.31
C LYS A 75 -11.65 -8.11 -29.14
N ALA A 76 -11.48 -7.45 -30.28
CA ALA A 76 -12.58 -7.07 -31.19
C ALA A 76 -13.40 -8.27 -31.71
N ASP A 77 -12.85 -9.49 -31.64
CA ASP A 77 -13.49 -10.75 -32.00
C ASP A 77 -14.22 -11.44 -30.83
N GLY A 78 -14.28 -10.80 -29.66
CA GLY A 78 -14.89 -11.34 -28.45
C GLY A 78 -14.02 -12.33 -27.68
N SER A 79 -12.80 -12.64 -28.15
CA SER A 79 -11.85 -13.47 -27.42
C SER A 79 -11.16 -12.68 -26.30
N ILE A 80 -10.89 -13.35 -25.18
CA ILE A 80 -10.14 -12.78 -24.06
C ILE A 80 -8.66 -12.99 -24.36
N SER A 81 -7.84 -11.93 -24.33
CA SER A 81 -6.39 -12.08 -24.46
C SER A 81 -5.80 -12.92 -23.32
N ASP A 82 -4.57 -13.38 -23.47
CA ASP A 82 -3.81 -13.90 -22.33
C ASP A 82 -3.91 -12.92 -21.15
N LYS A 83 -4.14 -13.44 -19.93
CA LYS A 83 -4.33 -12.63 -18.72
C LYS A 83 -3.12 -11.71 -18.55
N LYS A 84 -3.29 -10.43 -18.89
CA LYS A 84 -2.28 -9.42 -18.65
C LYS A 84 -2.49 -8.82 -17.26
N TYR A 85 -1.48 -8.96 -16.40
CA TYR A 85 -1.50 -8.32 -15.09
C TYR A 85 -0.83 -6.95 -15.15
N MET A 86 -1.41 -6.01 -14.42
CA MET A 86 -0.80 -4.72 -14.11
C MET A 86 -0.45 -4.65 -12.63
N TYR A 87 0.59 -3.89 -12.35
CA TYR A 87 1.17 -3.78 -11.03
C TYR A 87 1.35 -2.32 -10.62
N ARG A 88 1.09 -2.05 -9.34
CA ARG A 88 1.43 -0.81 -8.66
C ARG A 88 2.28 -1.18 -7.46
N PHE A 89 3.45 -0.56 -7.34
CA PHE A 89 4.36 -0.83 -6.24
C PHE A 89 4.49 0.40 -5.36
N MET A 90 4.63 0.17 -4.05
CA MET A 90 4.72 1.25 -3.08
C MET A 90 5.84 0.99 -2.08
N GLN A 91 6.57 2.06 -1.78
CA GLN A 91 7.44 2.18 -0.65
C GLN A 91 6.80 3.10 0.40
N ILE A 92 6.53 2.58 1.58
CA ILE A 92 5.94 3.29 2.71
C ILE A 92 7.07 3.73 3.65
N LYS A 93 7.18 5.04 3.89
CA LYS A 93 8.20 5.62 4.78
C LYS A 93 7.56 6.67 5.68
N HIS A 94 7.13 6.25 6.85
CA HIS A 94 6.57 7.12 7.88
C HIS A 94 7.64 7.50 8.92
N LYS A 95 7.70 8.79 9.26
CA LYS A 95 8.49 9.32 10.38
C LYS A 95 7.58 9.70 11.54
N ARG A 96 7.81 9.11 12.73
CA ARG A 96 7.06 9.44 13.95
C ARG A 96 7.24 10.89 14.40
N SER A 97 8.43 11.44 14.18
CA SER A 97 8.75 12.83 14.53
C SER A 97 9.34 13.54 13.32
N LEU A 98 8.76 14.70 13.00
CA LEU A 98 9.19 15.57 11.90
C LEU A 98 10.03 16.76 12.39
N THR A 99 10.49 16.75 13.65
CA THR A 99 11.20 17.90 14.25
C THR A 99 12.57 18.19 13.64
N LYS A 100 13.23 17.20 13.03
CA LYS A 100 14.47 17.35 12.24
C LYS A 100 14.36 16.56 10.94
N ASN A 101 14.69 17.18 9.80
CA ASN A 101 14.58 16.59 8.46
C ASN A 101 13.13 16.21 8.06
N SER A 102 12.21 17.18 8.16
CA SER A 102 10.81 17.06 7.73
C SER A 102 10.65 17.02 6.20
N ASN A 103 11.66 17.49 5.45
CA ASN A 103 11.63 17.60 4.00
C ASN A 103 12.65 16.66 3.34
N ILE A 104 12.25 16.05 2.23
CA ILE A 104 13.16 15.45 1.27
C ILE A 104 13.86 16.59 0.52
N THR A 105 15.19 16.64 0.62
CA THR A 105 16.04 17.70 0.05
C THR A 105 16.93 17.18 -1.07
N SER A 106 17.63 18.08 -1.79
CA SER A 106 18.55 17.71 -2.88
C SER A 106 19.60 16.67 -2.47
N TYR A 107 20.08 16.74 -1.23
CA TYR A 107 20.98 15.75 -0.63
C TYR A 107 20.37 14.34 -0.61
N HIS A 108 19.08 14.23 -0.29
CA HIS A 108 18.39 12.94 -0.22
C HIS A 108 18.21 12.31 -1.61
N LEU A 109 17.92 13.11 -2.64
CA LEU A 109 17.67 12.62 -4.00
C LEU A 109 18.85 11.87 -4.63
N LEU A 110 20.08 12.22 -4.24
CA LEU A 110 21.32 11.59 -4.70
C LEU A 110 21.98 10.70 -3.65
N SER A 111 21.41 10.56 -2.47
CA SER A 111 22.06 9.83 -1.39
C SER A 111 22.04 8.33 -1.65
N GLN A 112 23.20 7.68 -1.50
CA GLN A 112 23.30 6.21 -1.43
C GLN A 112 23.27 5.71 0.02
N HIS A 113 23.33 6.62 0.99
CA HIS A 113 23.41 6.28 2.40
C HIS A 113 22.06 5.73 2.90
N LYS A 114 22.08 4.60 3.63
CA LYS A 114 20.86 3.89 4.08
C LYS A 114 19.87 4.79 4.85
N LEU A 115 20.38 5.74 5.64
CA LEU A 115 19.56 6.66 6.43
C LEU A 115 18.93 7.80 5.62
N HIS A 116 19.48 8.12 4.45
CA HIS A 116 19.12 9.30 3.66
C HIS A 116 18.64 8.97 2.24
N ARG A 117 18.64 7.70 1.86
CA ARG A 117 18.16 7.24 0.55
C ARG A 117 16.63 7.24 0.40
N GLN A 118 15.90 7.77 1.39
CA GLN A 118 14.45 7.98 1.28
C GLN A 118 14.17 8.98 0.15
N GLY A 119 13.51 8.55 -0.91
CA GLY A 119 13.31 9.37 -2.11
C GLY A 119 14.55 9.51 -3.02
N SER A 120 15.63 8.79 -2.76
CA SER A 120 16.84 8.81 -3.60
C SER A 120 16.56 8.18 -4.97
N LEU A 121 16.69 8.98 -6.02
CA LEU A 121 16.46 8.51 -7.39
C LEU A 121 17.47 7.42 -7.78
N ILE A 122 18.70 7.48 -7.27
CA ILE A 122 19.74 6.46 -7.50
C ILE A 122 19.31 5.12 -6.90
N TYR A 123 18.88 5.14 -5.63
CA TYR A 123 18.45 3.94 -4.93
C TYR A 123 17.18 3.34 -5.56
N LEU A 124 16.20 4.20 -5.85
CA LEU A 124 14.93 3.80 -6.42
C LEU A 124 15.08 3.27 -7.84
N PHE A 125 15.99 3.82 -8.64
CA PHE A 125 16.28 3.29 -9.97
C PHE A 125 16.98 1.93 -9.91
N LYS A 126 17.95 1.73 -9.02
CA LYS A 126 18.53 0.40 -8.76
C LYS A 126 17.47 -0.63 -8.36
N ALA A 127 16.57 -0.24 -7.46
CA ALA A 127 15.45 -1.08 -7.05
C ALA A 127 14.53 -1.43 -8.23
N TYR A 128 14.23 -0.47 -9.10
CA TYR A 128 13.43 -0.69 -10.31
C TYR A 128 14.09 -1.65 -11.30
N VAL A 129 15.40 -1.51 -11.55
CA VAL A 129 16.14 -2.43 -12.44
C VAL A 129 16.08 -3.86 -11.88
N ASN A 130 16.38 -4.02 -10.59
CA ASN A 130 16.32 -5.34 -9.94
C ASN A 130 14.90 -5.95 -9.96
N LEU A 131 13.87 -5.11 -9.82
CA LEU A 131 12.47 -5.53 -9.91
C LEU A 131 12.17 -6.14 -11.29
N LEU A 132 12.59 -5.49 -12.37
CA LEU A 132 12.40 -6.00 -13.73
C LEU A 132 13.11 -7.34 -13.96
N ASP A 133 14.26 -7.55 -13.34
CA ASP A 133 15.04 -8.78 -13.51
C ASP A 133 14.52 -9.96 -12.67
N SER A 134 13.86 -9.69 -11.52
CA SER A 134 13.60 -10.71 -10.50
C SER A 134 12.13 -10.95 -10.16
N PHE A 135 11.23 -10.00 -10.43
CA PHE A 135 9.83 -10.10 -10.00
C PHE A 135 8.91 -10.60 -11.11
N GLU A 136 8.34 -11.80 -10.94
CA GLU A 136 7.30 -12.41 -11.80
C GLU A 136 7.54 -12.30 -13.33
N LYS A 137 8.80 -12.10 -13.78
CA LYS A 137 9.18 -11.82 -15.17
C LYS A 137 8.35 -10.69 -15.81
N ILE A 138 7.99 -9.67 -15.02
CA ILE A 138 7.16 -8.56 -15.51
C ILE A 138 7.95 -7.68 -16.48
N THR A 139 7.25 -7.09 -17.45
CA THR A 139 7.81 -6.10 -18.36
C THR A 139 7.54 -4.67 -17.88
N PRO A 140 8.33 -3.67 -18.32
CA PRO A 140 8.13 -2.28 -17.94
C PRO A 140 6.72 -1.73 -18.19
N ASP A 141 5.99 -2.21 -19.20
CA ASP A 141 4.62 -1.77 -19.51
C ASP A 141 3.57 -2.34 -18.55
N GLN A 142 3.90 -3.39 -17.79
CA GLN A 142 3.02 -3.95 -16.76
C GLN A 142 3.06 -3.15 -15.44
N ILE A 143 3.99 -2.19 -15.30
CA ILE A 143 4.11 -1.36 -14.10
C ILE A 143 3.37 -0.05 -14.36
N LEU A 144 2.28 0.18 -13.64
CA LEU A 144 1.53 1.43 -13.75
C LEU A 144 2.25 2.57 -13.00
N ASP A 145 2.63 2.34 -11.75
CA ASP A 145 3.41 3.29 -10.96
C ASP A 145 4.27 2.67 -9.86
N LEU A 146 5.25 3.47 -9.46
CA LEU A 146 6.18 3.23 -8.36
C LEU A 146 6.01 4.40 -7.38
N THR A 147 5.38 4.16 -6.24
CA THR A 147 4.98 5.23 -5.31
C THR A 147 5.91 5.28 -4.10
N ILE A 148 6.42 6.47 -3.79
CA ILE A 148 7.05 6.77 -2.50
C ILE A 148 6.02 7.45 -1.63
N PHE A 149 5.52 6.74 -0.63
CA PHE A 149 4.47 7.19 0.27
C PHE A 149 5.06 7.60 1.62
N THR A 150 5.02 8.89 1.94
CA THR A 150 5.66 9.43 3.15
C THR A 150 4.92 10.60 3.75
N ASN A 151 4.95 10.72 5.08
CA ASN A 151 4.44 11.89 5.80
C ASN A 151 5.45 13.06 5.82
N MET A 152 6.66 12.86 5.30
CA MET A 152 7.59 13.96 5.02
C MET A 152 7.06 14.83 3.89
N ASN A 153 7.43 16.11 3.87
CA ASN A 153 7.25 16.96 2.71
C ASN A 153 8.47 16.82 1.76
N ILE A 154 8.43 17.46 0.59
CA ILE A 154 9.54 17.51 -0.37
C ILE A 154 9.81 18.96 -0.75
N GLU A 155 11.08 19.30 -0.98
CA GLU A 155 11.46 20.60 -1.53
C GLU A 155 10.82 20.80 -2.91
N ALA A 156 10.56 22.07 -3.25
CA ALA A 156 9.99 22.47 -4.53
C ALA A 156 11.05 22.39 -5.64
N PHE A 157 11.45 21.19 -6.02
CA PHE A 157 12.33 21.00 -7.17
C PHE A 157 11.63 21.38 -8.47
N ASN A 158 12.31 22.13 -9.34
CA ASN A 158 11.75 22.59 -10.61
C ASN A 158 11.27 21.48 -11.57
N PHE A 159 11.72 20.23 -11.35
CA PHE A 159 11.30 19.08 -12.14
C PHE A 159 10.17 18.26 -11.48
N LEU A 160 9.66 18.67 -10.32
CA LEU A 160 8.48 18.05 -9.71
C LEU A 160 7.22 18.81 -10.10
N VAL A 161 6.31 18.12 -10.77
CA VAL A 161 5.03 18.67 -11.21
C VAL A 161 3.91 18.07 -10.37
N PRO A 162 3.05 18.90 -9.75
CA PRO A 162 1.90 18.41 -8.99
C PRO A 162 0.93 17.68 -9.93
N VAL A 163 0.33 16.60 -9.45
CA VAL A 163 -0.66 15.83 -10.18
C VAL A 163 -1.88 15.54 -9.30
N GLU A 164 -3.00 15.18 -9.93
CA GLU A 164 -4.23 14.82 -9.23
C GLU A 164 -4.01 13.71 -8.21
N ASN A 165 -4.76 13.78 -7.10
CA ASN A 165 -4.75 12.77 -6.06
C ASN A 165 -5.15 11.39 -6.59
N ASP A 166 -4.54 10.37 -6.01
CA ASP A 166 -4.86 8.98 -6.36
C ASP A 166 -6.17 8.54 -5.71
N ARG A 167 -7.07 7.89 -6.48
CA ARG A 167 -8.37 7.44 -5.95
C ARG A 167 -8.26 6.30 -4.95
N LEU A 168 -7.18 5.50 -5.00
CA LEU A 168 -6.94 4.38 -4.10
C LEU A 168 -6.05 4.80 -2.93
N TYR A 169 -5.00 5.56 -3.20
CA TYR A 169 -3.96 5.87 -2.20
C TYR A 169 -4.07 7.27 -1.59
N GLY A 170 -4.86 8.17 -2.19
CA GLY A 170 -5.00 9.56 -1.74
C GLY A 170 -6.09 9.74 -0.69
N PHE A 171 -5.97 10.85 0.05
CA PHE A 171 -6.91 11.26 1.09
C PHE A 171 -7.51 12.62 0.71
N GLU A 172 -8.80 12.81 1.00
CA GLU A 172 -9.45 14.10 0.76
C GLU A 172 -8.83 15.16 1.67
N GLY A 173 -8.43 16.30 1.09
CA GLY A 173 -7.83 17.42 1.83
C GLY A 173 -6.43 17.20 2.41
N LYS A 174 -5.81 16.00 2.25
CA LYS A 174 -4.51 15.67 2.84
C LYS A 174 -3.58 14.99 1.83
N GLY A 175 -2.28 15.28 1.97
CA GLY A 175 -1.25 14.76 1.08
C GLY A 175 -1.08 15.58 -0.20
N LYS A 176 0.09 15.45 -0.81
CA LYS A 176 0.42 16.02 -2.12
C LYS A 176 1.03 14.93 -2.99
N ARG A 177 0.82 15.03 -4.30
CA ARG A 177 1.33 14.06 -5.26
C ARG A 177 2.11 14.77 -6.36
N TYR A 178 3.31 14.28 -6.63
CA TYR A 178 4.20 14.81 -7.65
C TYR A 178 4.70 13.73 -8.60
N ARG A 179 4.87 14.10 -9.87
CA ARG A 179 5.60 13.33 -10.88
C ARG A 179 6.79 14.13 -11.39
N ILE A 180 7.72 13.43 -12.04
CA ILE A 180 8.91 14.02 -12.62
C ILE A 180 8.60 14.55 -14.03
N ASP A 181 8.84 15.84 -14.26
CA ASP A 181 9.07 16.37 -15.60
C ASP A 181 10.47 15.96 -16.06
N ILE A 182 10.51 14.96 -16.95
CA ILE A 182 11.75 14.40 -17.49
C ILE A 182 12.54 15.46 -18.28
N LYS A 183 11.86 16.38 -18.99
CA LYS A 183 12.54 17.43 -19.76
C LYS A 183 13.23 18.41 -18.81
N ALA A 184 12.57 18.78 -17.72
CA ALA A 184 13.16 19.62 -16.68
C ALA A 184 14.30 18.88 -15.96
N LEU A 185 14.13 17.60 -15.61
CA LEU A 185 15.14 16.81 -14.91
C LEU A 185 16.41 16.61 -15.75
N LYS A 186 16.28 16.47 -17.08
CA LYS A 186 17.43 16.37 -18.00
C LYS A 186 18.35 17.60 -17.93
N LYS A 187 17.86 18.75 -17.45
CA LYS A 187 18.66 19.95 -17.20
C LYS A 187 19.44 19.89 -15.88
N VAL A 188 19.39 18.77 -15.15
CA VAL A 188 20.15 18.50 -13.92
C VAL A 188 21.17 17.38 -14.20
N PRO A 189 22.35 17.70 -14.76
CA PRO A 189 23.26 16.70 -15.34
C PRO A 189 23.69 15.64 -14.34
N ARG A 190 23.92 16.03 -13.08
CA ARG A 190 24.40 15.12 -12.03
C ARG A 190 23.45 13.96 -11.78
N ILE A 191 22.13 14.19 -11.75
CA ILE A 191 21.15 13.12 -11.54
C ILE A 191 21.18 12.16 -12.73
N MET A 192 21.12 12.69 -13.95
CA MET A 192 21.09 11.87 -15.17
C MET A 192 22.34 11.01 -15.30
N VAL A 193 23.54 11.57 -15.09
CA VAL A 193 24.81 10.82 -15.12
C VAL A 193 24.78 9.66 -14.11
N CYS A 194 24.28 9.89 -12.90
CA CYS A 194 24.16 8.82 -11.90
C CYS A 194 23.18 7.71 -12.32
N LEU A 195 22.11 8.04 -13.05
CA LEU A 195 21.16 7.04 -13.55
C LEU A 195 21.77 6.21 -14.69
N TYR A 196 22.44 6.84 -15.67
CA TYR A 196 23.14 6.12 -16.75
C TYR A 196 24.23 5.18 -16.22
N ASN A 197 24.95 5.58 -15.16
CA ASN A 197 25.95 4.72 -14.53
C ASN A 197 25.34 3.47 -13.85
N ILE A 198 24.03 3.43 -13.61
CA ILE A 198 23.34 2.23 -13.10
C ILE A 198 22.94 1.31 -14.25
N LYS A 199 22.32 1.89 -15.29
CA LYS A 199 21.92 1.16 -16.49
C LYS A 199 21.92 2.13 -17.66
N GLU A 200 22.78 1.88 -18.64
CA GLU A 200 22.94 2.69 -19.83
C GLU A 200 21.83 2.39 -20.85
N ASP A 201 20.58 2.73 -20.49
CA ASP A 201 19.40 2.52 -21.32
C ASP A 201 18.40 3.66 -21.11
N GLU A 202 18.31 4.54 -22.11
CA GLU A 202 17.44 5.72 -22.06
C GLU A 202 15.95 5.37 -21.93
N ASN A 203 15.51 4.27 -22.52
CA ASN A 203 14.12 3.84 -22.47
C ASN A 203 13.77 3.33 -21.08
N ILE A 204 14.68 2.59 -20.42
CA ILE A 204 14.48 2.11 -19.06
C ILE A 204 14.54 3.26 -18.06
N ILE A 205 15.47 4.21 -18.20
CA ILE A 205 15.54 5.41 -17.35
C ILE A 205 14.28 6.25 -17.51
N SER A 206 13.90 6.60 -18.75
CA SER A 206 12.70 7.41 -19.01
C SER A 206 11.42 6.67 -18.57
N GLY A 207 11.39 5.35 -18.73
CA GLY A 207 10.31 4.48 -18.28
C GLY A 207 10.15 4.49 -16.76
N PHE A 208 11.25 4.44 -16.02
CA PHE A 208 11.28 4.58 -14.56
C PHE A 208 10.78 5.95 -14.10
N LEU A 209 11.38 7.03 -14.62
CA LEU A 209 11.09 8.41 -14.19
C LEU A 209 9.62 8.78 -14.41
N ARG A 210 9.00 8.26 -15.49
CA ARG A 210 7.59 8.48 -15.79
C ARG A 210 6.64 7.79 -14.80
N LYS A 211 7.06 6.65 -14.26
CA LYS A 211 6.26 5.82 -13.33
C LYS A 211 6.45 6.21 -11.88
N LEU A 212 7.57 6.87 -11.55
CA LEU A 212 7.86 7.29 -10.20
C LEU A 212 6.91 8.40 -9.75
N VAL A 213 6.30 8.20 -8.59
CA VAL A 213 5.35 9.12 -7.96
C VAL A 213 5.81 9.40 -6.53
N PHE A 214 5.90 10.67 -6.17
CA PHE A 214 6.10 11.10 -4.78
C PHE A 214 4.75 11.46 -4.17
N MET A 215 4.28 10.65 -3.22
CA MET A 215 3.12 10.93 -2.37
C MET A 215 3.64 11.38 -1.00
N VAL A 216 3.67 12.70 -0.81
CA VAL A 216 4.28 13.37 0.33
C VAL A 216 3.23 14.03 1.20
N TYR A 217 3.62 14.49 2.39
CA TYR A 217 2.72 15.12 3.36
C TYR A 217 1.49 14.26 3.70
N GLN A 218 1.68 12.94 3.65
CA GLN A 218 0.65 11.96 3.98
C GLN A 218 0.26 12.04 5.47
N PRO A 219 -0.93 11.54 5.84
CA PRO A 219 -1.41 11.55 7.23
C PRO A 219 -0.39 10.94 8.20
N SER A 220 -0.41 11.40 9.45
CA SER A 220 0.22 10.69 10.56
C SER A 220 -0.55 9.42 10.92
N GLU A 221 0.03 8.55 11.76
CA GLU A 221 -0.63 7.30 12.20
C GLU A 221 -1.98 7.50 12.90
N HIS A 222 -2.16 8.63 13.60
CA HIS A 222 -3.41 9.02 14.23
C HIS A 222 -4.43 9.50 13.19
N GLU A 223 -4.05 10.50 12.38
CA GLU A 223 -4.92 11.06 11.34
C GLU A 223 -5.39 10.01 10.34
N LEU A 224 -4.55 9.01 10.04
CA LEU A 224 -4.88 7.94 9.09
C LEU A 224 -6.12 7.14 9.53
N GLU A 225 -6.26 6.86 10.83
CA GLU A 225 -7.41 6.14 11.35
C GLU A 225 -8.70 6.96 11.24
N GLU A 226 -8.65 8.23 11.66
CA GLU A 226 -9.78 9.15 11.57
C GLU A 226 -10.29 9.26 10.13
N LEU A 227 -9.38 9.33 9.16
CA LEU A 227 -9.71 9.39 7.74
C LEU A 227 -10.36 8.08 7.23
N ILE A 228 -9.89 6.92 7.69
CA ILE A 228 -10.49 5.63 7.32
C ILE A 228 -11.91 5.52 7.88
N VAL A 229 -12.08 5.81 9.17
CA VAL A 229 -13.37 5.73 9.86
C VAL A 229 -14.37 6.71 9.22
N ALA A 230 -13.95 7.94 8.90
CA ALA A 230 -14.79 8.91 8.23
C ALA A 230 -15.23 8.45 6.83
N ASP A 231 -14.35 7.83 6.04
CA ASP A 231 -14.73 7.30 4.71
C ASP A 231 -15.66 6.08 4.83
N MET A 232 -15.45 5.22 5.84
CA MET A 232 -16.37 4.12 6.16
C MET A 232 -17.75 4.61 6.63
N GLY A 233 -17.82 5.78 7.28
CA GLY A 233 -19.07 6.42 7.70
C GLY A 233 -20.01 6.77 6.55
N LYS A 234 -19.51 6.79 5.31
CA LYS A 234 -20.33 6.93 4.10
C LYS A 234 -21.14 5.66 3.77
N THR A 235 -20.77 4.52 4.36
CA THR A 235 -21.40 3.21 4.13
C THR A 235 -22.06 2.67 5.40
N PHE A 236 -21.44 2.86 6.56
CA PHE A 236 -21.89 2.28 7.83
C PHE A 236 -22.27 3.37 8.85
N ASN A 237 -23.37 3.16 9.57
CA ASN A 237 -23.80 4.07 10.65
C ASN A 237 -22.90 3.99 11.91
N THR A 238 -22.22 2.86 12.12
CA THR A 238 -21.28 2.62 13.24
C THR A 238 -19.88 2.28 12.71
N PRO A 239 -19.23 3.22 11.97
CA PRO A 239 -18.04 2.91 11.19
C PRO A 239 -16.86 2.46 12.05
N GLN A 240 -16.76 2.89 13.32
CA GLN A 240 -15.69 2.48 14.22
C GLN A 240 -15.68 0.96 14.45
N ILE A 241 -16.84 0.33 14.68
CA ILE A 241 -16.94 -1.13 14.90
C ILE A 241 -16.47 -1.90 13.66
N PHE A 242 -16.83 -1.41 12.47
CA PHE A 242 -16.39 -2.00 11.20
C PHE A 242 -14.90 -1.80 10.98
N TYR A 243 -14.37 -0.62 11.26
CA TYR A 243 -12.95 -0.32 11.16
C TYR A 243 -12.13 -1.20 12.10
N ASP A 244 -12.46 -1.28 13.40
CA ASP A 244 -11.69 -2.03 14.40
C ASP A 244 -11.60 -3.52 14.03
N ASN A 245 -12.74 -4.11 13.64
CA ASN A 245 -12.79 -5.51 13.19
C ASN A 245 -12.04 -5.70 11.88
N PHE A 246 -12.17 -4.77 10.93
CA PHE A 246 -11.49 -4.87 9.64
C PHE A 246 -9.98 -4.74 9.80
N TYR A 247 -9.51 -3.75 10.56
CA TYR A 247 -8.12 -3.54 10.92
C TYR A 247 -7.53 -4.79 11.59
N ARG A 248 -8.21 -5.35 12.59
CA ARG A 248 -7.80 -6.61 13.24
C ARG A 248 -7.63 -7.75 12.24
N ASN A 249 -8.59 -7.95 11.33
CA ASN A 249 -8.51 -9.02 10.34
C ASN A 249 -7.38 -8.78 9.32
N VAL A 250 -7.13 -7.54 8.92
CA VAL A 250 -6.00 -7.19 8.04
C VAL A 250 -4.66 -7.40 8.77
N ILE A 251 -4.56 -7.09 10.07
CA ILE A 251 -3.37 -7.45 10.88
C ILE A 251 -3.17 -8.97 10.87
N ASN A 252 -4.22 -9.73 11.17
CA ASN A 252 -4.13 -11.20 11.21
C ASN A 252 -3.66 -11.77 9.87
N TRP A 253 -4.22 -11.28 8.76
CA TRP A 253 -3.76 -11.63 7.42
C TRP A 253 -2.29 -11.22 7.19
N PHE A 254 -1.92 -10.01 7.57
CA PHE A 254 -0.55 -9.50 7.41
C PHE A 254 0.45 -10.38 8.17
N LEU A 255 0.08 -10.96 9.31
CA LEU A 255 0.98 -11.81 10.08
C LEU A 255 1.10 -13.25 9.53
N ILE A 256 0.31 -13.65 8.53
CA ILE A 256 0.45 -14.97 7.91
C ILE A 256 1.76 -15.03 7.14
N TYR A 257 2.63 -15.93 7.56
CA TYR A 257 3.90 -16.21 6.91
C TYR A 257 4.31 -17.66 7.18
N ASP A 258 4.55 -18.43 6.11
CA ASP A 258 4.96 -19.83 6.20
C ASP A 258 6.01 -20.14 5.14
N ALA A 259 7.14 -20.72 5.58
CA ALA A 259 8.23 -21.18 4.72
C ALA A 259 8.66 -20.20 3.59
N GLY A 260 8.73 -18.90 3.88
CA GLY A 260 9.12 -17.89 2.87
C GLY A 260 7.97 -17.35 2.02
N LYS A 261 6.73 -17.73 2.32
CA LYS A 261 5.54 -17.35 1.55
C LYS A 261 4.49 -16.68 2.41
N ALA A 262 3.69 -15.83 1.79
CA ALA A 262 2.50 -15.23 2.38
C ALA A 262 1.33 -15.24 1.38
N PRO A 263 0.08 -15.32 1.85
CA PRO A 263 -1.09 -15.28 0.97
C PRO A 263 -1.35 -13.86 0.48
N TYR A 264 -1.86 -13.72 -0.74
CA TYR A 264 -2.42 -12.46 -1.21
C TYR A 264 -3.71 -12.10 -0.46
N LEU A 265 -3.90 -10.82 -0.13
CA LEU A 265 -5.19 -10.30 0.31
C LEU A 265 -6.05 -10.03 -0.93
N THR A 266 -7.30 -10.48 -0.91
CA THR A 266 -8.20 -10.41 -2.07
C THR A 266 -9.56 -9.89 -1.66
N LYS A 267 -10.38 -9.54 -2.66
CA LYS A 267 -11.77 -9.09 -2.48
C LYS A 267 -12.60 -10.04 -1.60
N ASP A 268 -12.42 -11.35 -1.75
CA ASP A 268 -13.25 -12.32 -1.04
C ASP A 268 -12.88 -12.42 0.44
N HIS A 269 -11.60 -12.30 0.79
CA HIS A 269 -11.17 -12.15 2.19
C HIS A 269 -11.86 -10.94 2.85
N ILE A 270 -11.87 -9.78 2.18
CA ILE A 270 -12.48 -8.56 2.74
C ILE A 270 -13.99 -8.74 2.93
N LYS A 271 -14.69 -9.31 1.94
CA LYS A 271 -16.13 -9.59 2.07
C LYS A 271 -16.42 -10.50 3.26
N GLU A 272 -15.60 -11.53 3.46
CA GLU A 272 -15.75 -12.44 4.60
C GLU A 272 -15.56 -11.69 5.92
N TYR A 273 -14.53 -10.85 6.05
CA TYR A 273 -14.29 -10.04 7.25
C TYR A 273 -15.46 -9.10 7.57
N LEU A 274 -15.99 -8.42 6.56
CA LEU A 274 -17.14 -7.52 6.72
C LEU A 274 -18.41 -8.30 7.09
N LYS A 275 -18.68 -9.44 6.45
CA LYS A 275 -19.83 -10.30 6.78
C LYS A 275 -19.75 -10.86 8.21
N LYS A 276 -18.57 -11.27 8.66
CA LYS A 276 -18.37 -11.72 10.04
C LYS A 276 -18.68 -10.61 11.04
N THR A 277 -18.26 -9.38 10.74
CA THR A 277 -18.55 -8.21 11.58
C THR A 277 -20.06 -7.94 11.63
N GLU A 278 -20.73 -7.97 10.47
CA GLU A 278 -22.18 -7.81 10.40
C GLU A 278 -22.93 -8.89 11.20
N ALA A 279 -22.49 -10.16 11.11
CA ALA A 279 -23.08 -11.25 11.85
C ALA A 279 -22.95 -11.06 13.36
N VAL A 280 -21.77 -10.66 13.85
CA VAL A 280 -21.54 -10.36 15.28
C VAL A 280 -22.44 -9.22 15.76
N ILE A 281 -22.56 -8.14 14.99
CA ILE A 281 -23.44 -7.01 15.36
C ILE A 281 -24.91 -7.46 15.44
N LYS A 282 -25.36 -8.32 14.50
CA LYS A 282 -26.73 -8.86 14.51
C LYS A 282 -26.98 -9.77 15.71
N GLU A 283 -25.99 -10.55 16.11
CA GLU A 283 -26.07 -11.40 17.30
C GLU A 283 -26.16 -10.56 18.58
N VAL A 284 -25.26 -9.58 18.74
CA VAL A 284 -25.23 -8.66 19.90
C VAL A 284 -26.54 -7.89 20.07
N ARG A 285 -27.24 -7.55 19.00
CA ARG A 285 -28.55 -6.88 19.08
C ARG A 285 -29.60 -7.71 19.83
N ASN A 286 -29.44 -9.03 19.85
CA ASN A 286 -30.41 -9.97 20.41
C ASN A 286 -29.90 -10.62 21.72
N THR A 287 -28.77 -10.19 22.25
CA THR A 287 -28.17 -10.77 23.46
C THR A 287 -27.90 -9.70 24.50
N GLU A 288 -27.93 -10.09 25.78
CA GLU A 288 -27.49 -9.21 26.86
C GLU A 288 -25.99 -8.94 26.72
N ILE A 289 -25.62 -7.65 26.83
CA ILE A 289 -24.24 -7.19 26.63
C ILE A 289 -23.32 -7.68 27.77
N PHE A 290 -23.87 -7.81 28.96
CA PHE A 290 -23.14 -8.19 30.15
C PHE A 290 -23.43 -9.65 30.49
N VAL A 291 -22.37 -10.43 30.67
CA VAL A 291 -22.49 -11.76 31.30
C VAL A 291 -22.59 -11.53 32.80
N ASP A 292 -23.54 -12.20 33.46
CA ASP A 292 -23.64 -12.25 34.92
C ASP A 292 -22.36 -12.89 35.49
N CYS A 293 -21.36 -12.06 35.77
CA CYS A 293 -20.09 -12.47 36.32
C CYS A 293 -19.98 -11.96 37.77
N PRO A 294 -20.04 -12.85 38.78
CA PRO A 294 -20.02 -12.44 40.19
C PRO A 294 -18.67 -11.88 40.69
N VAL A 295 -17.65 -11.77 39.81
CA VAL A 295 -16.26 -11.50 40.23
C VAL A 295 -15.83 -10.04 40.04
N LEU A 296 -16.56 -9.21 39.29
CA LEU A 296 -16.17 -7.79 39.11
C LEU A 296 -17.39 -6.87 39.00
N ASN A 297 -17.48 -5.89 39.89
CA ASN A 297 -18.52 -4.84 39.93
C ASN A 297 -18.51 -3.89 38.72
N LEU A 298 -17.63 -4.13 37.74
CA LEU A 298 -17.42 -3.30 36.55
C LEU A 298 -18.67 -3.22 35.65
N SER A 299 -19.46 -4.30 35.57
CA SER A 299 -20.73 -4.27 34.82
C SER A 299 -21.69 -3.23 35.39
N ASN A 300 -21.84 -3.22 36.72
CA ASN A 300 -22.69 -2.26 37.43
C ASN A 300 -22.14 -0.82 37.29
N GLU A 301 -20.83 -0.63 37.39
CA GLU A 301 -20.18 0.68 37.19
C GLU A 301 -20.40 1.23 35.77
N LEU A 302 -20.27 0.38 34.74
CA LEU A 302 -20.50 0.79 33.34
C LEU A 302 -21.97 1.06 33.04
N GLN A 303 -22.90 0.32 33.65
CA GLN A 303 -24.34 0.60 33.54
C GLN A 303 -24.71 1.95 34.16
N LEU A 304 -24.13 2.29 35.32
CA LEU A 304 -24.33 3.59 35.96
C LEU A 304 -23.81 4.77 35.12
N LEU A 305 -22.78 4.55 34.30
CA LEU A 305 -22.20 5.55 33.39
C LEU A 305 -22.96 5.68 32.06
N SER A 306 -23.93 4.82 31.79
CA SER A 306 -24.68 4.80 30.51
C SER A 306 -25.95 5.66 30.50
N LEU A 307 -26.11 6.54 31.52
CA LEU A 307 -27.12 7.60 31.62
C LEU A 307 -26.69 8.88 30.88
#